data_AF-A0A6M8VX49-F1
#
_entry.id   AF-A0A6M8VX49-F1
#
_cell.length_a   1.000
_cell.length_b   1.000
_cell.length_c   1.000
_cell.angle_alpha   90.00
_cell.angle_beta   90.00
_cell.angle_gamma   90.00
#
_symmetry.space_group_name_H-M   'P 1'
#
loop_
_entity.id
_entity.type
_entity.pdbx_description
1 polymer ?
#
loop_
_entity_poly.entity_id
_entity_poly.type
_entity_poly.pdbx_seq_one_letter_code
_entity_poly.pdbx_strand_id
1 'polypeptide(L)'
;MLIRLLPFVIASTVLTPAALAQPTYVERLNETPDPDRLRAWHDLLASEPHIAGTEGDARVIRTLAESFQTMGFEVDVHEFWPYLSYPISAEVEVLHPEIELGAGMLPLQEVPLRQDEFSQDEGLTIGFNAYSGSGEAIGEVVYANFGRKQDFEQLAEMGIDCTGTIVLARYGGNYRGYKVKFAEEAGAAGLLIYLDPGDSGFVKGGDLPRGRLADRRLHPAGLDRHAALQGRPAHAVHRGDRGRRATRSGRGGAAADPRAADRLGSCAADHRADGGARGSGGVAGRAADELPAGRGDDLRVRVNVQQERKIAKTANVIAKMEGSTYPDQWVIVGCHHDAWGFGACDAMSGMISLMESARSVAELAESGWRPERTVIFAAWGAEEFGIIGSTEWVEANADELREKAVAYINLDMASMGPNFGASASPSLRRLIEDAARDVPQARAGEVGLRGLGRPGGTWRRPDAAADR
;
A
#
# COMPACT_ATOMS: atom_id res chain seq x y z
N MET A 1 -17.62 5.39 1.15
CA MET A 1 -17.50 6.54 2.08
C MET A 1 -16.41 7.53 1.66
N LEU A 2 -15.45 7.16 0.80
CA LEU A 2 -14.38 8.07 0.35
C LEU A 2 -14.63 8.86 -0.94
N ILE A 3 -15.69 8.59 -1.70
CA ILE A 3 -15.98 9.29 -2.97
C ILE A 3 -16.60 10.69 -2.75
N ARG A 4 -16.81 11.11 -1.49
CA ARG A 4 -17.52 12.34 -1.15
C ARG A 4 -16.73 13.32 -0.26
N LEU A 5 -15.42 13.14 -0.12
CA LEU A 5 -14.60 13.90 0.84
C LEU A 5 -13.89 15.15 0.31
N LEU A 6 -14.19 15.61 -0.91
CA LEU A 6 -13.38 16.65 -1.56
C LEU A 6 -13.82 18.14 -1.51
N PRO A 7 -15.03 18.59 -1.13
CA PRO A 7 -15.39 19.97 -1.44
C PRO A 7 -15.52 20.88 -0.20
N PHE A 8 -14.44 21.58 0.18
CA PHE A 8 -14.58 22.82 0.95
C PHE A 8 -13.43 23.80 0.67
N VAL A 9 -13.32 24.29 -0.56
CA VAL A 9 -12.58 25.53 -0.80
C VAL A 9 -13.18 26.37 -1.93
N ILE A 10 -14.44 26.82 -1.84
CA ILE A 10 -15.04 27.79 -2.78
C ILE A 10 -16.25 28.51 -2.16
N ALA A 11 -16.33 29.82 -2.43
CA ALA A 11 -17.47 30.73 -2.35
C ALA A 11 -18.03 31.18 -0.98
N SER A 12 -17.80 32.45 -0.67
CA SER A 12 -18.71 33.28 0.13
C SER A 12 -18.74 34.69 -0.47
N THR A 13 -19.83 35.07 -1.14
CA THR A 13 -20.53 36.37 -0.94
C THR A 13 -21.77 36.54 -1.85
N VAL A 14 -22.88 36.94 -1.21
CA VAL A 14 -24.12 37.63 -1.65
C VAL A 14 -24.89 37.05 -2.85
N LEU A 15 -25.99 36.33 -2.59
CA LEU A 15 -26.94 35.88 -3.60
C LEU A 15 -28.41 35.95 -3.12
N THR A 16 -29.30 36.36 -4.04
CA THR A 16 -30.75 36.58 -3.90
C THR A 16 -31.57 35.30 -3.63
N PRO A 17 -32.85 35.38 -3.20
CA PRO A 17 -33.67 34.22 -2.82
C PRO A 17 -33.82 33.11 -3.88
N ALA A 18 -33.73 33.44 -5.16
CA ALA A 18 -33.77 32.44 -6.26
C ALA A 18 -32.48 31.60 -6.37
N ALA A 19 -31.35 32.10 -5.86
CA ALA A 19 -30.08 31.40 -5.83
C ALA A 19 -29.93 30.50 -4.57
N LEU A 20 -30.78 30.71 -3.55
CA LEU A 20 -30.91 29.81 -2.40
C LEU A 20 -31.68 28.51 -2.71
N ALA A 21 -32.27 28.39 -3.90
CA ALA A 21 -33.04 27.23 -4.34
C ALA A 21 -32.26 26.26 -5.24
N GLN A 22 -31.02 26.60 -5.62
CA GLN A 22 -30.14 25.74 -6.39
C GLN A 22 -29.29 24.92 -5.41
N PRO A 23 -29.17 23.58 -5.59
CA PRO A 23 -28.24 22.81 -4.80
C PRO A 23 -26.84 23.40 -4.93
N THR A 24 -26.15 23.51 -3.80
CA THR A 24 -24.76 23.96 -3.73
C THR A 24 -23.87 23.06 -4.59
N TYR A 25 -22.68 23.55 -4.96
CA TYR A 25 -21.69 22.75 -5.67
C TYR A 25 -21.41 21.40 -4.97
N VAL A 26 -21.40 21.43 -3.63
CA VAL A 26 -21.22 20.24 -2.76
C VAL A 26 -22.37 19.26 -2.88
N GLU A 27 -23.62 19.73 -2.83
CA GLU A 27 -24.81 18.87 -2.93
C GLU A 27 -24.87 18.17 -4.29
N ARG A 28 -24.61 18.89 -5.39
CA ARG A 28 -24.54 18.28 -6.72
C ARG A 28 -23.41 17.27 -6.85
N LEU A 29 -22.22 17.59 -6.32
CA LEU A 29 -21.10 16.66 -6.31
C LEU A 29 -21.43 15.39 -5.52
N ASN A 30 -22.18 15.50 -4.42
CA ASN A 30 -22.61 14.35 -3.63
C ASN A 30 -23.64 13.46 -4.33
N GLU A 31 -24.43 14.01 -5.26
CA GLU A 31 -25.44 13.29 -6.05
C GLU A 31 -24.85 12.57 -7.27
N THR A 32 -23.66 12.96 -7.71
CA THR A 32 -23.04 12.49 -8.96
C THR A 32 -22.50 11.03 -8.91
N PRO A 33 -21.96 10.52 -7.78
CA PRO A 33 -21.44 9.17 -7.69
C PRO A 33 -22.50 8.07 -7.83
N ASP A 34 -22.24 7.11 -8.72
CA ASP A 34 -23.14 6.00 -9.03
C ASP A 34 -22.47 4.62 -8.84
N PRO A 35 -23.12 3.65 -8.15
CA PRO A 35 -22.56 2.31 -7.92
C PRO A 35 -22.20 1.53 -9.19
N ASP A 36 -22.96 1.67 -10.27
CA ASP A 36 -22.69 0.95 -11.51
C ASP A 36 -21.48 1.56 -12.24
N ARG A 37 -21.31 2.87 -12.17
CA ARG A 37 -20.09 3.55 -12.66
C ARG A 37 -18.85 3.16 -11.87
N LEU A 38 -18.96 3.09 -10.54
CA LEU A 38 -17.87 2.63 -9.67
C LEU A 38 -17.45 1.19 -10.01
N ARG A 39 -18.43 0.32 -10.29
CA ARG A 39 -18.17 -1.04 -10.77
C ARG A 39 -17.50 -1.03 -12.15
N ALA A 40 -17.94 -0.18 -13.07
CA ALA A 40 -17.31 -0.07 -14.38
C ALA A 40 -15.83 0.35 -14.29
N TRP A 41 -15.48 1.27 -13.38
CA TRP A 41 -14.07 1.61 -13.11
C TRP A 41 -13.29 0.42 -12.55
N HIS A 42 -13.90 -0.33 -11.62
CA HIS A 42 -13.29 -1.53 -11.06
C HIS A 42 -12.98 -2.55 -12.15
N ASP A 43 -13.97 -2.90 -12.97
CA ASP A 43 -13.83 -3.90 -14.03
C ASP A 43 -12.82 -3.45 -15.09
N LEU A 44 -12.73 -2.14 -15.35
CA LEU A 44 -11.78 -1.58 -16.31
C LEU A 44 -10.34 -1.58 -15.82
N LEU A 45 -10.10 -1.32 -14.53
CA LEU A 45 -8.75 -1.12 -13.99
C LEU A 45 -8.20 -2.33 -13.24
N ALA A 46 -9.06 -3.19 -12.71
CA ALA A 46 -8.71 -4.34 -11.87
C ALA A 46 -9.03 -5.70 -12.54
N SER A 47 -9.10 -5.76 -13.87
CA SER A 47 -9.41 -6.99 -14.62
C SER A 47 -8.20 -7.84 -14.97
N GLU A 48 -6.98 -7.36 -14.69
CA GLU A 48 -5.73 -8.08 -14.94
C GLU A 48 -4.66 -7.66 -13.93
N PRO A 49 -3.62 -8.48 -13.69
CA PRO A 49 -2.48 -8.08 -12.89
C PRO A 49 -1.70 -6.91 -13.51
N HIS A 50 -1.37 -5.89 -12.72
CA HIS A 50 -0.74 -4.66 -13.20
C HIS A 50 0.41 -4.19 -12.30
N ILE A 51 1.42 -5.06 -12.14
CA ILE A 51 2.67 -4.76 -11.41
C ILE A 51 3.46 -3.68 -12.17
N ALA A 52 4.00 -2.69 -11.45
CA ALA A 52 4.77 -1.60 -12.04
C ALA A 52 5.84 -2.10 -13.02
N GLY A 53 5.92 -1.46 -14.19
CA GLY A 53 6.87 -1.79 -15.25
C GLY A 53 6.53 -3.01 -16.10
N THR A 54 5.34 -3.62 -15.92
CA THR A 54 4.84 -4.71 -16.76
C THR A 54 3.92 -4.21 -17.88
N GLU A 55 3.49 -5.13 -18.75
CA GLU A 55 2.51 -4.80 -19.80
C GLU A 55 1.11 -4.48 -19.25
N GLY A 56 0.71 -5.04 -18.10
CA GLY A 56 -0.54 -4.70 -17.42
C GLY A 56 -0.51 -3.27 -16.88
N ASP A 57 0.59 -2.89 -16.22
CA ASP A 57 0.86 -1.50 -15.82
C ASP A 57 0.76 -0.53 -17.01
N ALA A 58 1.41 -0.87 -18.13
CA ALA A 58 1.34 -0.06 -19.34
C ALA A 58 -0.07 0.07 -19.93
N ARG A 59 -0.93 -0.94 -19.77
CA ARG A 59 -2.35 -0.89 -20.18
C ARG A 59 -3.15 0.02 -19.25
N VAL A 60 -3.01 -0.14 -17.93
CA VAL A 60 -3.67 0.73 -16.93
C VAL A 60 -3.30 2.20 -17.15
N ILE A 61 -2.02 2.51 -17.35
CA ILE A 61 -1.54 3.88 -17.63
C ILE A 61 -2.25 4.48 -18.86
N ARG A 62 -2.34 3.72 -19.97
CA ARG A 62 -3.01 4.20 -21.19
C ARG A 62 -4.49 4.43 -20.96
N THR A 63 -5.16 3.47 -20.34
CA THR A 63 -6.59 3.54 -20.00
C THR A 63 -6.90 4.76 -19.13
N LEU A 64 -6.08 5.03 -18.11
CA LEU A 64 -6.23 6.20 -17.24
C LEU A 64 -6.05 7.50 -18.03
N ALA A 65 -4.98 7.60 -18.84
CA ALA A 65 -4.72 8.79 -19.64
C ALA A 65 -5.85 9.09 -20.63
N GLU A 66 -6.32 8.08 -21.36
CA GLU A 66 -7.45 8.20 -22.30
C GLU A 66 -8.75 8.57 -21.59
N SER A 67 -9.00 8.01 -20.41
CA SER A 67 -10.18 8.31 -19.59
C SER A 67 -10.18 9.78 -19.14
N PHE A 68 -9.06 10.28 -18.61
CA PHE A 68 -8.95 11.68 -18.21
C PHE A 68 -9.05 12.65 -19.39
N GLN A 69 -8.44 12.32 -20.53
CA GLN A 69 -8.57 13.13 -21.75
C GLN A 69 -10.02 13.22 -22.23
N THR A 70 -10.74 12.09 -22.19
CA THR A 70 -12.17 12.03 -22.56
C THR A 70 -13.03 12.88 -21.62
N MET A 71 -12.65 12.98 -20.34
CA MET A 71 -13.28 13.87 -19.36
C MET A 71 -12.88 15.35 -19.52
N GLY A 72 -12.03 15.70 -20.49
CA GLY A 72 -11.64 17.08 -20.80
C GLY A 72 -10.54 17.65 -19.89
N PHE A 73 -9.78 16.82 -19.18
CA PHE A 73 -8.61 17.25 -18.43
C PHE A 73 -7.40 17.49 -19.35
N GLU A 74 -6.51 18.41 -18.96
CA GLU A 74 -5.15 18.48 -19.49
C GLU A 74 -4.34 17.32 -18.90
N VAL A 75 -3.88 16.39 -19.74
CA VAL A 75 -3.22 15.17 -19.28
C VAL A 75 -1.74 15.16 -19.64
N ASP A 76 -0.90 14.98 -18.62
CA ASP A 76 0.52 14.68 -18.74
C ASP A 76 0.81 13.24 -18.29
N VAL A 77 1.42 12.46 -19.17
CA VAL A 77 1.92 11.12 -18.85
C VAL A 77 3.41 11.25 -18.53
N HIS A 78 3.70 11.39 -17.24
CA HIS A 78 5.05 11.56 -16.73
C HIS A 78 5.78 10.20 -16.70
N GLU A 79 6.45 9.87 -17.80
CA GLU A 79 7.25 8.64 -17.93
C GLU A 79 8.57 8.72 -17.15
N PHE A 80 8.88 7.66 -16.41
CA PHE A 80 10.14 7.50 -15.69
C PHE A 80 10.63 6.05 -15.72
N TRP A 81 11.92 5.86 -15.43
CA TRP A 81 12.60 4.57 -15.52
C TRP A 81 13.21 4.15 -14.18
N PRO A 82 12.41 3.64 -13.23
CA PRO A 82 12.89 3.24 -11.91
C PRO A 82 13.62 1.89 -11.95
N TYR A 83 14.48 1.67 -10.96
CA TYR A 83 15.10 0.37 -10.71
C TYR A 83 14.10 -0.51 -9.95
N LEU A 84 13.56 -1.53 -10.60
CA LEU A 84 12.55 -2.44 -10.05
C LEU A 84 13.11 -3.85 -9.89
N SER A 85 12.36 -4.72 -9.20
CA SER A 85 12.74 -6.09 -8.88
C SER A 85 11.59 -7.07 -9.11
N TYR A 86 11.87 -8.19 -9.78
CA TYR A 86 10.86 -9.19 -10.14
C TYR A 86 11.33 -10.59 -9.72
N PRO A 87 10.41 -11.49 -9.33
CA PRO A 87 10.77 -12.85 -8.95
C PRO A 87 11.19 -13.65 -10.18
N ILE A 88 12.25 -14.45 -10.05
CA ILE A 88 12.59 -15.53 -11.00
C ILE A 88 12.20 -16.86 -10.38
N SER A 89 12.65 -17.12 -9.15
CA SER A 89 12.27 -18.30 -8.37
C SER A 89 12.42 -18.03 -6.87
N ALA A 90 11.66 -18.77 -6.07
CA ALA A 90 11.84 -18.82 -4.63
C ALA A 90 11.49 -20.23 -4.15
N GLU A 91 12.29 -20.74 -3.23
CA GLU A 91 12.11 -22.04 -2.59
C GLU A 91 12.36 -21.89 -1.09
N VAL A 92 11.48 -22.49 -0.29
CA VAL A 92 11.68 -22.63 1.16
C VAL A 92 11.46 -24.08 1.50
N GLU A 93 12.47 -24.72 2.07
CA GLU A 93 12.42 -26.13 2.42
C GLU A 93 12.80 -26.33 3.88
N VAL A 94 11.94 -27.05 4.61
CA VAL A 94 12.25 -27.53 5.95
C VAL A 94 13.13 -28.77 5.84
N LEU A 95 14.31 -28.71 6.46
CA LEU A 95 15.29 -29.78 6.49
C LEU A 95 15.33 -30.40 7.88
N HIS A 96 15.16 -31.72 7.96
CA HIS A 96 15.27 -32.49 9.19
C HIS A 96 15.67 -33.93 8.84
N PRO A 97 16.45 -34.66 9.68
CA PRO A 97 16.86 -36.03 9.39
C PRO A 97 15.71 -37.02 9.14
N GLU A 98 14.53 -36.76 9.71
CA GLU A 98 13.30 -37.56 9.50
C GLU A 98 12.49 -37.15 8.27
N ILE A 99 12.87 -36.06 7.57
CA ILE A 99 12.17 -35.54 6.40
C ILE A 99 13.01 -35.84 5.16
N GLU A 100 12.48 -36.61 4.22
CA GLU A 100 13.15 -36.85 2.95
C GLU A 100 13.36 -35.53 2.19
N LEU A 101 14.52 -35.38 1.55
CA LEU A 101 14.83 -34.20 0.76
C LEU A 101 13.76 -33.96 -0.31
N GLY A 102 13.25 -32.74 -0.39
CA GLY A 102 12.14 -32.32 -1.24
C GLY A 102 10.76 -32.47 -0.60
N ALA A 103 10.60 -33.33 0.41
CA ALA A 103 9.31 -33.52 1.10
C ALA A 103 8.97 -32.36 2.05
N GLY A 104 9.96 -31.57 2.46
CA GLY A 104 9.80 -30.40 3.33
C GLY A 104 9.50 -29.07 2.62
N MET A 105 9.20 -29.10 1.31
CA MET A 105 8.99 -27.88 0.52
C MET A 105 7.72 -27.13 0.94
N LEU A 106 7.84 -25.82 1.19
CA LEU A 106 6.72 -24.95 1.53
C LEU A 106 6.18 -24.24 0.29
N PRO A 107 4.85 -24.12 0.14
CA PRO A 107 4.26 -23.38 -0.95
C PRO A 107 4.50 -21.88 -0.77
N LEU A 108 4.88 -21.20 -1.86
CA LEU A 108 5.07 -19.73 -1.89
C LEU A 108 4.13 -19.04 -2.89
N GLN A 109 3.38 -19.82 -3.67
CA GLN A 109 2.32 -19.31 -4.55
C GLN A 109 0.97 -19.54 -3.88
N GLU A 110 0.06 -18.60 -4.07
CA GLU A 110 -1.30 -18.71 -3.53
C GLU A 110 -2.02 -19.88 -4.21
N VAL A 111 -2.81 -20.61 -3.44
CA VAL A 111 -3.59 -21.71 -4.00
C VAL A 111 -4.82 -21.13 -4.71
N PRO A 112 -4.99 -21.36 -6.02
CA PRO A 112 -6.16 -20.85 -6.74
C PRO A 112 -7.46 -21.33 -6.10
N LEU A 113 -8.41 -20.42 -5.96
CA LEU A 113 -9.74 -20.69 -5.43
C LEU A 113 -10.62 -21.15 -6.59
N ARG A 114 -11.15 -22.37 -6.53
CA ARG A 114 -12.06 -22.92 -7.57
C ARG A 114 -13.27 -22.05 -7.91
N GLN A 115 -13.67 -21.16 -6.99
CA GLN A 115 -14.87 -20.34 -7.09
C GLN A 115 -14.57 -18.94 -7.66
N ASP A 116 -13.30 -18.61 -7.85
CA ASP A 116 -12.82 -17.31 -8.29
C ASP A 116 -11.90 -17.49 -9.50
N GLU A 117 -12.36 -17.05 -10.67
CA GLU A 117 -11.60 -17.16 -11.91
C GLU A 117 -10.33 -16.31 -11.92
N PHE A 118 -10.33 -15.15 -11.24
CA PHE A 118 -9.17 -14.26 -11.17
C PHE A 118 -8.04 -14.89 -10.36
N SER A 119 -8.35 -15.70 -9.35
CA SER A 119 -7.36 -16.44 -8.57
C SER A 119 -6.61 -17.52 -9.37
N GLN A 120 -7.05 -17.83 -10.59
CA GLN A 120 -6.43 -18.79 -11.50
C GLN A 120 -5.60 -18.12 -12.60
N ASP A 121 -5.50 -16.79 -12.61
CA ASP A 121 -4.76 -16.03 -13.61
C ASP A 121 -3.25 -16.37 -13.58
N GLU A 122 -2.67 -16.63 -14.75
CA GLU A 122 -1.26 -17.01 -14.90
C GLU A 122 -0.28 -15.89 -14.51
N GLY A 123 -0.74 -14.63 -14.48
CA GLY A 123 0.01 -13.48 -13.99
C GLY A 123 0.16 -13.45 -12.47
N LEU A 124 -0.61 -14.24 -11.72
CA LEU A 124 -0.42 -14.42 -10.27
C LEU A 124 0.70 -15.45 -10.00
N THR A 125 1.91 -14.93 -9.80
CA THR A 125 3.11 -15.75 -9.61
C THR A 125 3.44 -15.95 -8.12
N ILE A 126 4.66 -16.39 -7.82
CA ILE A 126 5.13 -16.62 -6.45
C ILE A 126 5.14 -15.32 -5.63
N GLY A 127 4.77 -15.44 -4.35
CA GLY A 127 4.95 -14.39 -3.37
C GLY A 127 6.44 -14.10 -3.19
N PHE A 128 6.82 -12.82 -3.22
CA PHE A 128 8.21 -12.42 -3.08
C PHE A 128 8.35 -11.08 -2.38
N ASN A 129 9.51 -10.91 -1.77
CA ASN A 129 9.92 -9.66 -1.17
C ASN A 129 10.79 -8.90 -2.17
N ALA A 130 10.22 -7.89 -2.84
CA ALA A 130 10.94 -7.09 -3.82
C ALA A 130 12.28 -6.55 -3.29
N TYR A 131 13.26 -6.54 -4.19
CA TYR A 131 14.65 -6.21 -3.91
C TYR A 131 15.38 -7.19 -2.97
N SER A 132 14.84 -8.34 -2.58
CA SER A 132 15.60 -9.33 -1.80
C SER A 132 16.97 -9.62 -2.41
N GLY A 133 17.97 -9.94 -1.58
CA GLY A 133 19.20 -10.59 -2.05
C GLY A 133 18.86 -11.88 -2.80
N SER A 134 19.59 -12.16 -3.89
CA SER A 134 19.49 -13.44 -4.59
C SER A 134 20.59 -14.38 -4.09
N GLY A 135 20.24 -15.62 -3.80
CA GLY A 135 21.15 -16.60 -3.23
C GLY A 135 20.43 -17.67 -2.41
N GLU A 136 21.23 -18.61 -1.92
CA GLU A 136 20.80 -19.69 -1.05
C GLU A 136 21.39 -19.50 0.35
N ALA A 137 20.56 -19.71 1.37
CA ALA A 137 20.95 -19.76 2.77
C ALA A 137 20.34 -21.00 3.42
N ILE A 138 21.12 -21.65 4.29
CA ILE A 138 20.67 -22.78 5.12
C ILE A 138 21.09 -22.49 6.54
N GLY A 139 20.14 -22.55 7.48
CA GLY A 139 20.42 -22.28 8.88
C GLY A 139 19.36 -22.80 9.83
N GLU A 140 19.68 -22.78 11.12
CA GLU A 140 18.71 -22.97 12.20
C GLU A 140 17.70 -21.82 12.21
N VAL A 141 16.50 -22.06 12.76
CA VAL A 141 15.42 -21.08 12.77
C VAL A 141 15.35 -20.33 14.10
N VAL A 142 15.46 -19.00 14.04
CA VAL A 142 15.23 -18.11 15.19
C VAL A 142 13.96 -17.30 14.97
N TYR A 143 13.01 -17.39 15.90
CA TYR A 143 11.77 -16.65 15.85
C TYR A 143 11.93 -15.28 16.52
N ALA A 144 11.83 -14.22 15.71
CA ALA A 144 12.03 -12.84 16.15
C ALA A 144 10.71 -12.07 16.34
N ASN A 145 9.59 -12.74 16.65
CA ASN A 145 8.30 -12.09 16.87
C ASN A 145 7.90 -11.16 15.71
N PHE A 146 7.82 -9.84 15.89
CA PHE A 146 7.52 -8.89 14.81
C PHE A 146 8.78 -8.39 14.09
N GLY A 147 9.98 -8.90 14.38
CA GLY A 147 11.23 -8.42 13.77
C GLY A 147 11.46 -6.92 14.02
N ARG A 148 11.09 -6.43 15.20
CA ARG A 148 11.41 -5.06 15.66
C ARG A 148 12.80 -5.06 16.28
N LYS A 149 13.41 -3.88 16.39
CA LYS A 149 14.70 -3.72 17.08
C LYS A 149 14.68 -4.35 18.49
N GLN A 150 13.59 -4.16 19.22
CA GLN A 150 13.40 -4.70 20.57
C GLN A 150 13.33 -6.23 20.59
N ASP A 151 12.80 -6.86 19.53
CA ASP A 151 12.73 -8.33 19.46
C ASP A 151 14.15 -8.91 19.33
N PHE A 152 15.04 -8.28 18.55
CA PHE A 152 16.44 -8.69 18.43
C PHE A 152 17.27 -8.37 19.68
N GLU A 153 17.00 -7.25 20.35
CA GLU A 153 17.60 -6.93 21.66
C GLU A 153 17.25 -8.00 22.70
N GLN A 154 15.99 -8.42 22.75
CA GLN A 154 15.53 -9.49 23.63
C GLN A 154 16.20 -10.85 23.33
N LEU A 155 16.35 -11.21 22.05
CA LEU A 155 17.07 -12.43 21.66
C LEU A 155 18.52 -12.40 22.16
N ALA A 156 19.20 -11.26 22.04
CA ALA A 156 20.56 -11.09 22.55
C ALA A 156 20.64 -11.19 24.08
N GLU A 157 19.68 -10.60 24.81
CA GLU A 157 19.57 -10.71 26.27
C GLU A 157 19.33 -12.16 26.73
N MET A 158 18.63 -12.95 25.92
CA MET A 158 18.42 -14.38 26.15
C MET A 158 19.63 -15.24 25.76
N GLY A 159 20.70 -14.64 25.23
CA GLY A 159 21.90 -15.35 24.76
C GLY A 159 21.70 -16.12 23.45
N ILE A 160 20.70 -15.76 22.65
CA ILE A 160 20.44 -16.35 21.33
C ILE A 160 21.25 -15.57 20.27
N ASP A 161 22.22 -16.25 19.64
CA ASP A 161 22.99 -15.73 18.51
C ASP A 161 22.24 -15.97 17.19
N CYS A 162 22.01 -14.91 16.43
CA CYS A 162 21.36 -14.97 15.12
C CYS A 162 22.35 -15.16 13.96
N THR A 163 23.66 -15.17 14.23
CA THR A 163 24.69 -15.28 13.19
C THR A 163 24.52 -16.57 12.38
N GLY A 164 24.32 -16.45 11.07
CA GLY A 164 24.16 -17.59 10.17
C GLY A 164 22.80 -18.30 10.23
N THR A 165 21.84 -17.78 11.00
CA THR A 165 20.50 -18.36 11.17
C THR A 165 19.51 -17.89 10.10
N ILE A 166 18.40 -18.59 9.95
CA ILE A 166 17.21 -18.12 9.24
C ILE A 166 16.26 -17.51 10.27
N VAL A 167 16.04 -16.20 10.20
CA VAL A 167 15.10 -15.52 11.09
C VAL A 167 13.68 -15.71 10.56
N LEU A 168 12.75 -16.03 11.45
CA LEU A 168 11.31 -16.05 11.17
C LEU A 168 10.64 -14.88 11.89
N ALA A 169 9.91 -14.04 11.16
CA ALA A 169 9.22 -12.89 11.72
C ALA A 169 7.79 -12.76 11.19
N ARG A 170 6.89 -12.27 12.04
CA ARG A 170 5.51 -11.95 11.71
C ARG A 170 5.43 -10.63 10.99
N TYR A 171 4.47 -10.54 10.08
CA TYR A 171 4.06 -9.28 9.48
C TYR A 171 3.48 -8.32 10.53
N GLY A 172 3.53 -7.01 10.28
CA GLY A 172 2.98 -5.98 11.16
C GLY A 172 3.93 -5.51 12.26
N GLY A 173 3.48 -4.61 13.12
CA GLY A 173 4.25 -4.03 14.23
C GLY A 173 5.30 -2.98 13.83
N ASN A 174 6.01 -3.19 12.73
CA ASN A 174 6.87 -2.24 12.06
C ASN A 174 6.87 -2.51 10.56
N TYR A 175 7.38 -1.54 9.82
CA TYR A 175 7.58 -1.68 8.39
C TYR A 175 8.54 -2.84 8.06
N ARG A 176 8.19 -3.64 7.05
CA ARG A 176 8.88 -4.89 6.66
C ARG A 176 10.36 -4.71 6.34
N GLY A 177 10.77 -3.61 5.71
CA GLY A 177 12.17 -3.32 5.43
C GLY A 177 13.03 -3.12 6.68
N TYR A 178 12.44 -2.71 7.81
CA TYR A 178 13.17 -2.68 9.08
C TYR A 178 13.45 -4.08 9.63
N LYS A 179 12.56 -5.05 9.40
CA LYS A 179 12.78 -6.45 9.81
C LYS A 179 14.02 -7.02 9.11
N VAL A 180 14.14 -6.76 7.81
CA VAL A 180 15.33 -7.13 7.01
C VAL A 180 16.58 -6.47 7.58
N LYS A 181 16.54 -5.16 7.81
CA LYS A 181 17.67 -4.40 8.37
C LYS A 181 18.14 -4.98 9.70
N PHE A 182 17.22 -5.22 10.64
CA PHE A 182 17.58 -5.70 11.97
C PHE A 182 18.05 -7.17 11.95
N ALA A 183 17.48 -8.01 11.08
CA ALA A 183 17.96 -9.38 10.88
C ALA A 183 19.40 -9.40 10.33
N GLU A 184 19.70 -8.53 9.35
CA GLU A 184 21.05 -8.37 8.79
C GLU A 184 22.04 -7.83 9.85
N GLU A 185 21.66 -6.83 10.63
CA GLU A 185 22.46 -6.30 11.75
C GLU A 185 22.72 -7.36 12.84
N ALA A 186 21.79 -8.29 13.04
CA ALA A 186 21.93 -9.44 13.94
C ALA A 186 22.75 -10.61 13.34
N GLY A 187 23.22 -10.49 12.10
CA GLY A 187 24.05 -11.50 11.43
C GLY A 187 23.29 -12.66 10.80
N ALA A 188 21.96 -12.56 10.65
CA ALA A 188 21.16 -13.59 10.01
C ALA A 188 21.62 -13.87 8.57
N ALA A 189 21.46 -15.12 8.12
CA ALA A 189 21.74 -15.55 6.75
C ALA A 189 20.50 -15.47 5.84
N GLY A 190 19.29 -15.52 6.43
CA GLY A 190 18.04 -15.30 5.71
C GLY A 190 16.92 -14.80 6.63
N LEU A 191 15.85 -14.28 6.02
CA LEU A 191 14.64 -13.85 6.73
C LEU A 191 13.38 -14.40 6.05
N LEU A 192 12.51 -15.03 6.82
CA LEU A 192 11.17 -15.40 6.43
C LEU A 192 10.16 -14.47 7.10
N ILE A 193 9.24 -13.91 6.30
CA ILE A 193 8.14 -13.10 6.81
C ILE A 193 6.82 -13.85 6.56
N TYR A 194 5.98 -14.00 7.57
CA TYR A 194 4.68 -14.66 7.42
C TYR A 194 3.53 -13.85 8.01
N LEU A 195 2.32 -14.09 7.52
CA LEU A 195 1.08 -13.57 8.09
C LEU A 195 0.62 -14.49 9.22
N ASP A 196 0.65 -13.97 10.45
CA ASP A 196 0.17 -14.73 11.60
C ASP A 196 -1.37 -14.69 11.68
N PRO A 197 -2.06 -15.84 11.82
CA PRO A 197 -3.52 -15.89 11.96
C PRO A 197 -4.10 -15.13 13.18
N GLY A 198 -3.29 -14.85 14.19
CA GLY A 198 -3.66 -13.99 15.32
C GLY A 198 -3.66 -12.50 14.97
N ASP A 199 -2.82 -12.10 14.01
CA ASP A 199 -2.66 -10.71 13.59
C ASP A 199 -3.51 -10.37 12.35
N SER A 200 -3.74 -11.35 11.49
CA SER A 200 -4.49 -11.29 10.22
C SER A 200 -5.40 -12.52 10.06
N GLY A 201 -6.51 -12.45 9.32
CA GLY A 201 -7.36 -13.63 9.07
C GLY A 201 -8.25 -14.11 10.23
N PHE A 202 -8.95 -15.23 9.98
CA PHE A 202 -9.92 -16.05 10.74
C PHE A 202 -10.47 -15.51 12.07
N VAL A 203 -9.61 -15.13 13.01
CA VAL A 203 -9.97 -14.67 14.37
C VAL A 203 -10.66 -13.30 14.35
N LYS A 204 -10.45 -12.46 13.32
CA LYS A 204 -11.00 -11.09 13.24
C LYS A 204 -12.17 -10.89 12.26
N GLY A 205 -12.51 -11.86 11.40
CA GLY A 205 -13.57 -11.63 10.39
C GLY A 205 -13.85 -12.71 9.34
N GLY A 206 -13.35 -13.94 9.52
CA GLY A 206 -13.50 -15.04 8.56
C GLY A 206 -12.62 -14.92 7.31
N ASP A 207 -12.27 -16.07 6.73
CA ASP A 207 -11.35 -16.21 5.59
C ASP A 207 -12.10 -16.14 4.26
N LEU A 208 -11.47 -15.57 3.22
CA LEU A 208 -11.98 -15.68 1.83
C LEU A 208 -12.18 -17.17 1.44
N PRO A 209 -13.24 -17.53 0.68
CA PRO A 209 -14.27 -16.67 0.09
C PRO A 209 -15.45 -16.37 1.05
N ARG A 210 -15.42 -16.84 2.30
CA ARG A 210 -16.55 -16.74 3.25
C ARG A 210 -16.47 -15.51 4.18
N GLY A 211 -15.33 -14.83 4.24
CA GLY A 211 -15.09 -13.61 5.02
C GLY A 211 -14.23 -12.59 4.28
N ARG A 212 -13.84 -11.50 4.95
CA ARG A 212 -13.18 -10.33 4.33
C ARG A 212 -11.66 -10.31 4.46
N LEU A 213 -11.10 -11.27 5.19
CA LEU A 213 -9.68 -11.28 5.52
C LEU A 213 -8.98 -12.41 4.76
N ALA A 214 -7.66 -12.28 4.65
CA ALA A 214 -6.85 -13.18 3.88
C ALA A 214 -7.07 -14.64 4.31
N ASP A 215 -7.33 -15.53 3.35
CA ASP A 215 -7.39 -16.98 3.60
C ASP A 215 -6.01 -17.47 4.08
N ARG A 216 -5.98 -18.58 4.81
CA ARG A 216 -4.79 -19.30 5.30
C ARG A 216 -3.82 -19.71 4.19
N ARG A 217 -4.09 -19.34 2.94
CA ARG A 217 -3.40 -19.72 1.70
C ARG A 217 -2.95 -18.50 0.88
N LEU A 218 -3.20 -17.28 1.39
CA LEU A 218 -2.81 -16.03 0.74
C LEU A 218 -1.47 -15.54 1.29
N HIS A 219 -0.59 -15.11 0.39
CA HIS A 219 0.77 -14.68 0.70
C HIS A 219 0.85 -13.16 0.58
N PRO A 220 1.46 -12.45 1.54
CA PRO A 220 1.76 -11.04 1.31
C PRO A 220 2.87 -10.97 0.24
N ALA A 221 2.52 -10.53 -0.96
CA ALA A 221 3.52 -10.07 -1.92
C ALA A 221 4.02 -8.68 -1.51
N GLY A 222 5.30 -8.41 -1.78
CA GLY A 222 5.87 -7.07 -1.73
C GLY A 222 6.75 -6.77 -0.52
N LEU A 223 8.05 -6.53 -0.79
CA LEU A 223 8.96 -5.87 0.14
C LEU A 223 9.26 -4.47 -0.36
N ASP A 224 8.73 -3.50 0.37
CA ASP A 224 9.12 -2.11 0.21
C ASP A 224 10.35 -1.86 1.12
N ARG A 225 11.32 -1.06 0.63
CA ARG A 225 12.63 -0.77 1.26
C ARG A 225 12.75 0.64 1.84
N HIS A 226 11.72 1.46 1.79
CA HIS A 226 11.74 2.87 2.14
C HIS A 226 12.27 3.19 3.55
N ALA A 227 12.06 2.36 4.57
CA ALA A 227 12.36 2.79 5.93
C ALA A 227 13.86 2.67 6.33
N ALA A 228 14.64 1.81 5.68
CA ALA A 228 16.08 1.70 5.93
C ALA A 228 16.92 2.68 5.08
N LEU A 229 16.33 3.24 4.02
CA LEU A 229 17.00 4.13 3.08
C LEU A 229 16.18 5.42 2.95
N GLN A 230 16.47 6.41 3.79
CA GLN A 230 16.29 7.83 3.40
C GLN A 230 17.29 8.21 2.26
N GLY A 231 17.50 7.32 1.29
CA GLY A 231 18.60 7.35 0.33
C GLY A 231 18.63 6.16 -0.63
N ARG A 232 17.73 6.18 -1.63
CA ARG A 232 17.93 5.77 -3.05
C ARG A 232 18.58 4.41 -3.37
N PRO A 233 17.82 3.41 -3.86
CA PRO A 233 18.34 2.39 -4.76
C PRO A 233 18.38 2.94 -6.21
N ALA A 234 19.30 3.89 -6.47
CA ALA A 234 19.52 4.60 -7.75
C ALA A 234 18.35 5.49 -8.25
N HIS A 235 18.69 6.70 -8.73
CA HIS A 235 17.71 7.64 -9.32
C HIS A 235 17.03 7.04 -10.55
N ALA A 236 15.72 7.23 -10.67
CA ALA A 236 15.01 7.00 -11.91
C ALA A 236 15.55 7.97 -13.00
N VAL A 237 15.69 7.47 -14.23
CA VAL A 237 16.21 8.27 -15.35
C VAL A 237 15.02 8.86 -16.12
N HIS A 238 15.02 10.15 -16.45
CA HIS A 238 13.96 10.78 -17.25
C HIS A 238 14.28 10.81 -18.75
N ARG A 239 13.24 11.00 -19.59
CA ARG A 239 13.35 11.04 -21.07
C ARG A 239 14.35 12.09 -21.59
N GLY A 240 14.57 13.19 -20.84
CA GLY A 240 15.55 14.23 -21.16
C GLY A 240 16.99 13.92 -20.71
N ASP A 241 17.21 12.84 -19.96
CA ASP A 241 18.50 12.49 -19.36
C ASP A 241 19.21 11.36 -20.11
N ARG A 242 18.69 10.99 -21.29
CA ARG A 242 19.32 10.02 -22.21
C ARG A 242 20.67 10.56 -22.70
N GLY A 243 21.73 10.22 -21.99
CA GLY A 243 23.10 10.61 -22.28
C GLY A 243 23.90 11.09 -21.07
N ARG A 244 23.25 11.37 -19.93
CA ARG A 244 23.96 11.58 -18.67
C ARG A 244 24.12 10.24 -17.97
N ARG A 245 25.37 9.82 -17.82
CA ARG A 245 25.73 8.76 -16.86
C ARG A 245 25.08 9.13 -15.54
N ALA A 246 24.36 8.23 -14.87
CA ALA A 246 23.77 8.47 -13.55
C ALA A 246 24.83 9.03 -12.60
N THR A 247 24.92 10.36 -12.49
CA THR A 247 25.90 11.03 -11.65
C THR A 247 25.27 11.27 -10.31
N ARG A 248 25.85 10.63 -9.30
CA ARG A 248 25.68 10.86 -7.87
C ARG A 248 25.72 12.37 -7.60
N SER A 249 24.56 13.01 -7.49
CA SER A 249 24.48 14.42 -7.10
C SER A 249 24.79 14.50 -5.60
N GLY A 250 26.04 14.87 -5.32
CA GLY A 250 26.52 15.05 -3.95
C GLY A 250 25.94 16.31 -3.33
N ARG A 251 25.16 16.15 -2.27
CA ARG A 251 25.19 17.02 -1.08
C ARG A 251 24.89 16.19 0.17
N GLY A 252 25.94 15.96 0.97
CA GLY A 252 25.87 15.95 2.43
C GLY A 252 24.89 15.00 3.11
N GLY A 253 24.97 13.71 2.85
CA GLY A 253 24.46 12.64 3.71
C GLY A 253 25.22 11.39 3.35
N ALA A 254 25.75 10.65 4.33
CA ALA A 254 26.46 9.41 4.07
C ALA A 254 25.52 8.42 3.36
N ALA A 255 25.58 8.38 2.02
CA ALA A 255 24.83 7.44 1.23
C ALA A 255 25.32 6.03 1.58
N ALA A 256 24.44 5.23 2.17
CA ALA A 256 24.65 3.79 2.32
C ALA A 256 24.90 3.20 0.92
N ASP A 257 25.94 2.38 0.80
CA ASP A 257 26.23 1.66 -0.43
C ASP A 257 25.05 0.71 -0.74
N PRO A 258 24.38 0.81 -1.90
CA PRO A 258 23.31 -0.11 -2.27
C PRO A 258 23.76 -1.59 -2.32
N ARG A 259 25.07 -1.86 -2.32
CA ARG A 259 25.66 -3.21 -2.21
C ARG A 259 25.68 -3.78 -0.78
N ALA A 260 25.41 -2.97 0.24
CA ALA A 260 25.42 -3.46 1.62
C ALA A 260 24.25 -4.42 1.88
N ALA A 261 23.06 -4.11 1.34
CA ALA A 261 21.83 -4.91 1.48
C ALA A 261 21.66 -5.98 0.36
N ASP A 262 22.75 -6.41 -0.26
CA ASP A 262 22.77 -7.48 -1.27
C ASP A 262 22.85 -8.90 -0.66
N ARG A 263 23.01 -9.01 0.66
CA ARG A 263 23.43 -10.27 1.29
C ARG A 263 22.28 -11.12 1.81
N LEU A 264 21.20 -10.50 2.30
CA LEU A 264 20.09 -11.25 2.91
C LEU A 264 19.01 -11.59 1.89
N GLY A 265 18.86 -12.89 1.61
CA GLY A 265 17.67 -13.42 0.97
C GLY A 265 16.48 -13.38 1.93
N SER A 266 15.37 -12.78 1.51
CA SER A 266 14.10 -12.88 2.22
C SER A 266 12.97 -13.25 1.28
N CYS A 267 12.05 -14.07 1.77
CA CYS A 267 10.82 -14.42 1.09
C CYS A 267 9.65 -14.44 2.07
N ALA A 268 8.45 -14.31 1.53
CA ALA A 268 7.24 -14.58 2.27
C ALA A 268 6.97 -16.09 2.20
N ALA A 269 6.80 -16.76 3.35
CA ALA A 269 6.54 -18.19 3.40
C ALA A 269 5.27 -18.48 4.23
N ASP A 270 4.51 -19.49 3.80
CA ASP A 270 3.32 -19.97 4.51
C ASP A 270 3.71 -20.81 5.74
N HIS A 271 3.01 -20.56 6.86
CA HIS A 271 3.06 -21.43 8.02
C HIS A 271 1.90 -22.43 7.95
N ARG A 272 2.14 -23.57 7.29
CA ARG A 272 1.30 -24.77 7.45
C ARG A 272 1.56 -25.42 8.81
N ALA A 273 1.05 -24.81 9.88
CA ALA A 273 0.86 -25.49 11.15
C ALA A 273 -0.57 -26.04 11.20
N ASP A 274 -0.80 -27.17 10.52
CA ASP A 274 -1.97 -28.00 10.79
C ASP A 274 -1.73 -28.74 12.11
N GLY A 275 -2.15 -28.12 13.21
CA GLY A 275 -2.15 -28.70 14.55
C GLY A 275 -0.91 -28.40 15.40
N GLY A 276 -1.08 -27.59 16.45
CA GLY A 276 -0.22 -27.66 17.63
C GLY A 276 0.39 -26.34 18.09
N ALA A 277 0.92 -25.52 17.18
CA ALA A 277 1.53 -24.24 17.55
C ALA A 277 0.46 -23.15 17.72
N ARG A 278 -0.28 -23.21 18.82
CA ARG A 278 -0.70 -21.96 19.46
C ARG A 278 0.60 -21.33 19.95
N GLY A 279 1.19 -20.46 19.13
CA GLY A 279 2.31 -19.63 19.56
C GLY A 279 1.95 -19.07 20.94
N SER A 280 2.72 -19.48 21.93
CA SER A 280 2.59 -18.94 23.27
C SER A 280 2.68 -17.42 23.12
N GLY A 281 1.76 -16.67 23.73
CA GLY A 281 1.61 -15.25 23.45
C GLY A 281 2.94 -14.48 23.46
N GLY A 282 3.43 -14.11 22.26
CA GLY A 282 4.20 -12.91 22.01
C GLY A 282 5.66 -12.82 22.46
N VAL A 283 6.41 -13.92 22.61
CA VAL A 283 7.83 -13.84 23.02
C VAL A 283 8.77 -14.35 21.90
N ALA A 284 9.80 -13.58 21.58
CA ALA A 284 10.87 -14.00 20.66
C ALA A 284 11.73 -15.10 21.30
N GLY A 285 12.19 -16.07 20.51
CA GLY A 285 12.93 -17.24 21.00
C GLY A 285 13.40 -18.15 19.86
N ARG A 286 13.98 -19.32 20.16
CA ARG A 286 14.24 -20.30 19.10
C ARG A 286 12.93 -20.98 18.72
N ALA A 287 12.68 -21.16 17.42
CA ALA A 287 11.50 -21.91 16.98
C ALA A 287 11.56 -23.38 17.44
N ALA A 288 12.78 -23.91 17.60
CA ALA A 288 13.09 -25.21 18.18
C ALA A 288 12.55 -25.41 19.61
N ASP A 289 12.45 -24.33 20.41
CA ASP A 289 12.05 -24.41 21.81
C ASP A 289 10.54 -24.62 21.99
N GLU A 290 9.74 -24.39 20.93
CA GLU A 290 8.30 -24.68 20.90
C GLU A 290 7.99 -26.11 20.41
N LEU A 291 9.01 -26.88 19.99
CA LEU A 291 8.87 -28.26 19.55
C LEU A 291 9.11 -29.26 20.70
N PRO A 292 8.51 -30.47 20.67
CA PRO A 292 8.80 -31.52 21.64
C PRO A 292 10.30 -31.79 21.74
N ALA A 293 10.80 -32.00 22.97
CA ALA A 293 12.23 -32.21 23.24
C ALA A 293 12.88 -33.23 22.29
N GLY A 294 13.98 -32.82 21.63
CA GLY A 294 14.74 -33.61 20.67
C GLY A 294 14.34 -33.42 19.19
N ARG A 295 13.29 -32.66 18.87
CA ARG A 295 12.90 -32.33 17.47
C ARG A 295 13.41 -30.97 16.98
N GLY A 296 13.98 -30.16 17.87
CA GLY A 296 14.40 -28.79 17.58
C GLY A 296 15.85 -28.64 17.11
N ASP A 297 16.77 -29.50 17.59
CA ASP A 297 18.21 -29.31 17.42
C ASP A 297 18.71 -29.60 15.98
N ASP A 298 17.97 -30.42 15.23
CA ASP A 298 18.29 -30.78 13.85
C ASP A 298 17.43 -30.04 12.82
N LEU A 299 16.51 -29.17 13.25
CA LEU A 299 15.63 -28.42 12.36
C LEU A 299 16.40 -27.29 11.68
N ARG A 300 16.51 -27.37 10.36
CA ARG A 300 17.08 -26.32 9.52
C ARG A 300 16.09 -25.91 8.46
N VAL A 301 16.28 -24.71 7.92
CA VAL A 301 15.50 -24.24 6.77
C VAL A 301 16.47 -23.82 5.67
N ARG A 302 16.21 -24.29 4.45
CA ARG A 302 16.80 -23.75 3.23
C ARG A 302 15.90 -22.66 2.68
N VAL A 303 16.48 -21.50 2.39
CA VAL A 303 15.85 -20.42 1.65
C VAL A 303 16.69 -20.16 0.41
N ASN A 304 16.10 -20.32 -0.77
CA ASN A 304 16.75 -19.99 -2.04
C ASN A 304 15.86 -19.01 -2.81
N VAL A 305 16.38 -17.83 -3.10
CA VAL A 305 15.64 -16.74 -3.77
C VAL A 305 16.44 -16.27 -4.96
N GLN A 306 15.79 -16.10 -6.11
CA GLN A 306 16.35 -15.48 -7.31
C GLN A 306 15.42 -14.38 -7.78
N GLN A 307 15.96 -13.18 -7.95
CA GLN A 307 15.22 -12.02 -8.47
C GLN A 307 15.99 -11.36 -9.61
N GLU A 308 15.26 -10.95 -10.64
CA GLU A 308 15.77 -10.04 -11.65
C GLU A 308 15.59 -8.62 -11.15
N ARG A 309 16.67 -7.83 -11.17
CA ARG A 309 16.58 -6.39 -10.92
C ARG A 309 16.95 -5.64 -12.17
N LYS A 310 16.05 -4.77 -12.62
CA LYS A 310 16.22 -4.04 -13.88
C LYS A 310 15.62 -2.66 -13.80
N ILE A 311 16.15 -1.77 -14.63
CA ILE A 311 15.49 -0.51 -14.92
C ILE A 311 14.35 -0.82 -15.88
N ALA A 312 13.11 -0.54 -15.47
CA ALA A 312 11.91 -0.74 -16.27
C ALA A 312 11.20 0.60 -16.50
N LYS A 313 10.36 0.69 -17.53
CA LYS A 313 9.59 1.92 -17.81
C LYS A 313 8.24 1.84 -17.11
N THR A 314 7.83 2.91 -16.43
CA THR A 314 6.46 3.11 -15.95
C THR A 314 6.11 4.61 -16.03
N ALA A 315 4.95 5.03 -15.55
CA ALA A 315 4.55 6.43 -15.59
C ALA A 315 3.58 6.81 -14.47
N ASN A 316 3.58 8.10 -14.14
CA ASN A 316 2.43 8.73 -13.50
C ASN A 316 1.49 9.27 -14.57
N VAL A 317 0.19 9.33 -14.28
CA VAL A 317 -0.80 10.03 -15.09
C VAL A 317 -1.32 11.23 -14.30
N ILE A 318 -1.01 12.43 -14.79
CA ILE A 318 -1.34 13.70 -14.14
C ILE A 318 -2.43 14.38 -14.96
N ALA A 319 -3.63 14.51 -14.40
CA ALA A 319 -4.79 15.12 -15.03
C ALA A 319 -5.16 16.42 -14.33
N LYS A 320 -5.01 17.54 -15.03
CA LYS A 320 -5.17 18.89 -14.50
C LYS A 320 -6.40 19.58 -15.07
N MET A 321 -7.18 20.20 -14.20
CA MET A 321 -8.23 21.15 -14.56
C MET A 321 -7.89 22.51 -13.95
N GLU A 322 -7.65 23.50 -14.81
CA GLU A 322 -7.32 24.86 -14.38
C GLU A 322 -8.51 25.51 -13.65
N GLY A 323 -8.19 26.14 -12.51
CA GLY A 323 -9.15 26.87 -11.68
C GLY A 323 -9.58 28.20 -12.29
N SER A 324 -10.83 28.60 -12.03
CA SER A 324 -11.42 29.81 -12.60
C SER A 324 -10.96 31.13 -11.95
N THR A 325 -10.51 31.10 -10.70
CA THR A 325 -10.19 32.31 -9.91
C THR A 325 -8.75 32.30 -9.38
N TYR A 326 -8.26 31.14 -8.97
CA TYR A 326 -6.93 30.93 -8.38
C TYR A 326 -6.20 29.79 -9.13
N PRO A 327 -5.83 29.98 -10.41
CA PRO A 327 -5.22 28.92 -11.22
C PRO A 327 -3.84 28.47 -10.70
N ASP A 328 -3.13 29.34 -9.97
CA ASP A 328 -1.85 29.02 -9.31
C ASP A 328 -1.99 28.41 -7.91
N GLN A 329 -3.21 28.07 -7.47
CA GLN A 329 -3.44 27.34 -6.23
C GLN A 329 -3.95 25.95 -6.56
N TRP A 330 -3.19 24.93 -6.17
CA TRP A 330 -3.39 23.54 -6.58
C TRP A 330 -3.89 22.68 -5.43
N VAL A 331 -5.02 22.01 -5.66
CA VAL A 331 -5.49 20.91 -4.82
C VAL A 331 -5.20 19.61 -5.55
N ILE A 332 -4.32 18.78 -4.98
CA ILE A 332 -3.85 17.55 -5.60
C ILE A 332 -4.56 16.37 -4.94
N VAL A 333 -5.15 15.49 -5.73
CA VAL A 333 -5.80 14.25 -5.30
C VAL A 333 -5.03 13.08 -5.90
N GLY A 334 -4.37 12.29 -5.06
CA GLY A 334 -3.46 11.24 -5.47
C GLY A 334 -3.93 9.84 -5.08
N CYS A 335 -3.64 8.86 -5.92
CA CYS A 335 -3.73 7.43 -5.62
C CYS A 335 -2.74 6.71 -6.53
N HIS A 336 -2.11 5.62 -6.08
CA HIS A 336 -1.28 4.82 -6.98
C HIS A 336 -2.12 3.88 -7.84
N HIS A 337 -1.61 3.49 -9.00
CA HIS A 337 -2.32 2.58 -9.92
C HIS A 337 -1.65 1.22 -10.07
N ASP A 338 -0.37 1.09 -9.72
CA ASP A 338 0.31 -0.20 -9.71
C ASP A 338 -0.12 -1.05 -8.50
N ALA A 339 -0.10 -2.37 -8.66
CA ALA A 339 -0.40 -3.33 -7.59
C ALA A 339 0.44 -4.61 -7.73
N TRP A 340 0.59 -5.38 -6.65
CA TRP A 340 1.28 -6.69 -6.70
C TRP A 340 0.55 -7.78 -7.52
N GLY A 341 -0.74 -7.57 -7.81
CA GLY A 341 -1.60 -8.46 -8.59
C GLY A 341 -2.72 -7.65 -9.24
N PHE A 342 -3.98 -8.05 -9.03
CA PHE A 342 -5.16 -7.31 -9.48
C PHE A 342 -5.46 -6.03 -8.69
N GLY A 343 -4.94 -5.93 -7.47
CA GLY A 343 -5.06 -4.72 -6.64
C GLY A 343 -6.48 -4.25 -6.30
N ALA A 344 -7.50 -5.13 -6.31
CA ALA A 344 -8.90 -4.76 -6.11
C ALA A 344 -9.16 -3.89 -4.86
N CYS A 345 -8.40 -4.13 -3.79
CA CYS A 345 -8.36 -3.25 -2.62
C CYS A 345 -7.26 -2.19 -2.78
N ASP A 346 -6.02 -2.66 -2.84
CA ASP A 346 -4.78 -1.90 -2.87
C ASP A 346 -4.21 -1.94 -4.29
N ALA A 347 -4.33 -0.91 -5.13
CA ALA A 347 -4.84 0.43 -4.83
C ALA A 347 -6.29 0.70 -5.28
N MET A 348 -6.94 -0.25 -5.97
CA MET A 348 -8.06 0.05 -6.87
C MET A 348 -9.28 0.62 -6.15
N SER A 349 -9.51 0.27 -4.87
CA SER A 349 -10.57 0.89 -4.07
C SER A 349 -10.43 2.43 -3.99
N GLY A 350 -9.18 2.90 -3.97
CA GLY A 350 -8.79 4.29 -4.08
C GLY A 350 -8.90 4.86 -5.47
N MET A 351 -8.34 4.14 -6.45
CA MET A 351 -8.31 4.60 -7.83
C MET A 351 -9.72 4.78 -8.41
N ILE A 352 -10.64 3.87 -8.13
CA ILE A 352 -12.05 3.98 -8.51
C ILE A 352 -12.68 5.25 -7.92
N SER A 353 -12.32 5.58 -6.67
CA SER A 353 -12.80 6.79 -6.00
C SER A 353 -12.23 8.06 -6.64
N LEU A 354 -10.96 8.01 -7.03
CA LEU A 354 -10.27 9.09 -7.75
C LEU A 354 -10.90 9.33 -9.12
N MET A 355 -11.10 8.27 -9.91
CA MET A 355 -11.71 8.34 -11.24
C MET A 355 -13.14 8.87 -11.20
N GLU A 356 -13.95 8.41 -10.25
CA GLU A 356 -15.32 8.92 -10.11
C GLU A 356 -15.36 10.37 -9.61
N SER A 357 -14.41 10.77 -8.76
CA SER A 357 -14.25 12.17 -8.35
C SER A 357 -13.88 13.07 -9.53
N ALA A 358 -12.93 12.63 -10.37
CA ALA A 358 -12.52 13.35 -11.56
C ALA A 358 -13.67 13.50 -12.56
N ARG A 359 -14.41 12.42 -12.81
CA ARG A 359 -15.60 12.44 -13.66
C ARG A 359 -16.68 13.39 -13.15
N SER A 360 -16.92 13.39 -11.84
CA SER A 360 -17.91 14.28 -11.21
C SER A 360 -17.51 15.75 -11.34
N VAL A 361 -16.22 16.07 -11.15
CA VAL A 361 -15.69 17.42 -11.35
C VAL A 361 -15.79 17.85 -12.82
N ALA A 362 -15.49 16.96 -13.77
CA ALA A 362 -15.65 17.21 -15.20
C ALA A 362 -17.10 17.52 -15.60
N GLU A 363 -18.04 16.68 -15.17
CA GLU A 363 -19.48 16.87 -15.46
C GLU A 363 -19.99 18.22 -14.92
N LEU A 364 -19.59 18.61 -13.71
CA LEU A 364 -19.95 19.91 -13.15
C LEU A 364 -19.29 21.07 -13.92
N ALA A 365 -18.02 20.93 -14.31
CA ALA A 365 -17.31 21.94 -15.09
C ALA A 365 -17.96 22.17 -16.47
N GLU A 366 -18.43 21.12 -17.14
CA GLU A 366 -19.21 21.21 -18.38
C GLU A 366 -20.54 21.95 -18.19
N SER A 367 -21.17 21.80 -17.01
CA SER A 367 -22.40 22.52 -16.64
C SER A 367 -22.18 23.99 -16.21
N GLY A 368 -20.93 24.49 -16.30
CA GLY A 368 -20.55 25.85 -15.95
C GLY A 368 -20.02 26.03 -14.51
N TRP A 369 -19.96 24.96 -13.72
CA TRP A 369 -19.47 24.98 -12.35
C TRP A 369 -18.00 24.53 -12.28
N ARG A 370 -17.09 25.42 -12.67
CA ARG A 370 -15.65 25.18 -12.58
C ARG A 370 -15.11 25.44 -11.16
N PRO A 371 -14.18 24.63 -10.64
CA PRO A 371 -13.47 24.92 -9.40
C PRO A 371 -12.77 26.29 -9.45
N GLU A 372 -12.76 27.04 -8.34
CA GLU A 372 -11.98 28.29 -8.27
C GLU A 372 -10.47 28.01 -8.33
N ARG A 373 -10.00 26.92 -7.71
CA ARG A 373 -8.60 26.47 -7.68
C ARG A 373 -8.35 25.41 -8.74
N THR A 374 -7.12 25.30 -9.19
CA THR A 374 -6.72 24.19 -10.06
C THR A 374 -6.82 22.89 -9.28
N VAL A 375 -7.45 21.88 -9.88
CA VAL A 375 -7.53 20.52 -9.33
C VAL A 375 -6.65 19.61 -10.18
N ILE A 376 -5.80 18.83 -9.51
CA ILE A 376 -4.92 17.86 -10.15
C ILE A 376 -5.26 16.47 -9.61
N PHE A 377 -5.69 15.58 -10.48
CA PHE A 377 -5.81 14.16 -10.20
C PHE A 377 -4.53 13.46 -10.64
N ALA A 378 -3.87 12.76 -9.72
CA ALA A 378 -2.59 12.12 -9.97
C ALA A 378 -2.68 10.62 -9.70
N ALA A 379 -2.50 9.83 -10.75
CA ALA A 379 -2.33 8.39 -10.64
C ALA A 379 -0.82 8.08 -10.60
N TRP A 380 -0.32 7.63 -9.45
CA TRP A 380 1.10 7.36 -9.22
C TRP A 380 1.51 5.96 -9.66
N GLY A 381 2.63 5.82 -10.35
CA GLY A 381 3.21 4.51 -10.67
C GLY A 381 4.30 4.10 -9.67
N ALA A 382 4.55 2.80 -9.59
CA ALA A 382 5.60 2.20 -8.74
C ALA A 382 5.55 2.61 -7.26
N GLU A 383 4.35 2.76 -6.69
CA GLU A 383 4.17 2.96 -5.26
C GLU A 383 4.57 1.71 -4.48
N GLU A 384 4.17 0.54 -4.96
CA GLU A 384 4.38 -0.73 -4.27
C GLU A 384 5.88 -1.05 -4.09
N PHE A 385 6.69 -0.48 -4.98
CA PHE A 385 8.14 -0.59 -5.02
C PHE A 385 8.87 0.48 -4.19
N GLY A 386 8.13 1.32 -3.46
CA GLY A 386 8.65 2.31 -2.52
C GLY A 386 8.31 3.74 -2.86
N ILE A 387 7.03 4.01 -3.17
CA ILE A 387 6.48 5.36 -3.35
C ILE A 387 7.25 6.10 -4.47
N ILE A 388 7.70 5.38 -5.49
CA ILE A 388 8.70 5.89 -6.43
C ILE A 388 8.10 6.99 -7.30
N GLY A 389 6.95 6.73 -7.94
CA GLY A 389 6.39 7.67 -8.91
C GLY A 389 6.00 9.01 -8.32
N SER A 390 5.36 9.03 -7.16
CA SER A 390 5.00 10.28 -6.48
C SER A 390 6.22 11.01 -5.96
N THR A 391 7.22 10.30 -5.42
CA THR A 391 8.48 10.90 -4.96
C THR A 391 9.24 11.57 -6.10
N GLU A 392 9.45 10.85 -7.21
CA GLU A 392 10.16 11.38 -8.38
C GLU A 392 9.44 12.60 -8.97
N TRP A 393 8.10 12.60 -9.00
CA TRP A 393 7.34 13.76 -9.45
C TRP A 393 7.45 14.96 -8.51
N VAL A 394 7.43 14.73 -7.19
CA VAL A 394 7.65 15.79 -6.20
C VAL A 394 9.07 16.35 -6.29
N GLU A 395 10.09 15.51 -6.46
CA GLU A 395 11.48 15.95 -6.64
C GLU A 395 11.64 16.81 -7.90
N ALA A 396 11.02 16.41 -9.01
CA ALA A 396 11.08 17.14 -10.28
C ALA A 396 10.33 18.50 -10.25
N ASN A 397 9.30 18.62 -9.41
CA ASN A 397 8.42 19.80 -9.37
C ASN A 397 8.48 20.54 -8.01
N ALA A 398 9.52 20.32 -7.22
CA ALA A 398 9.58 20.75 -5.82
C ALA A 398 9.36 22.25 -5.61
N ASP A 399 9.93 23.10 -6.49
CA ASP A 399 9.79 24.55 -6.37
C ASP A 399 8.37 25.01 -6.73
N GLU A 400 7.79 24.50 -7.81
CA GLU A 400 6.41 24.83 -8.19
C GLU A 400 5.40 24.33 -7.16
N LEU A 401 5.60 23.13 -6.61
CA LEU A 401 4.75 22.59 -5.56
C LEU A 401 4.83 23.41 -4.27
N ARG A 402 6.00 23.94 -3.90
CA ARG A 402 6.12 24.83 -2.73
C ARG A 402 5.35 26.13 -2.91
N GLU A 403 5.26 26.63 -4.13
CA GLU A 403 4.58 27.89 -4.44
C GLU A 403 3.06 27.69 -4.61
N LYS A 404 2.64 26.59 -5.25
CA LYS A 404 1.27 26.41 -5.74
C LYS A 404 0.45 25.40 -4.96
N ALA A 405 1.05 24.37 -4.37
CA ALA A 405 0.29 23.30 -3.71
C ALA A 405 -0.36 23.78 -2.40
N VAL A 406 -1.69 23.77 -2.35
CA VAL A 406 -2.48 24.12 -1.17
C VAL A 406 -2.71 22.90 -0.29
N ALA A 407 -3.03 21.77 -0.90
CA ALA A 407 -3.31 20.52 -0.20
C ALA A 407 -3.03 19.31 -1.10
N TYR A 408 -2.64 18.22 -0.45
CA TYR A 408 -2.56 16.88 -1.05
C TYR A 408 -3.54 15.96 -0.31
N ILE A 409 -4.42 15.30 -1.06
CA ILE A 409 -5.42 14.35 -0.58
C ILE A 409 -5.05 12.98 -1.16
N ASN A 410 -4.70 12.03 -0.30
CA ASN A 410 -4.38 10.66 -0.70
C ASN A 410 -5.62 9.77 -0.60
N LEU A 411 -5.94 9.03 -1.67
CA LEU A 411 -7.08 8.11 -1.73
C LEU A 411 -6.66 6.64 -1.73
N ASP A 412 -5.43 6.31 -1.36
CA ASP A 412 -5.03 4.91 -1.19
C ASP A 412 -5.94 4.16 -0.20
N MET A 413 -6.30 2.92 -0.55
CA MET A 413 -7.10 2.01 0.27
C MET A 413 -8.38 2.67 0.82
N ALA A 414 -9.04 3.43 -0.05
CA ALA A 414 -10.17 4.29 0.31
C ALA A 414 -11.44 3.57 0.79
N SER A 415 -11.62 2.29 0.45
CA SER A 415 -12.86 1.57 0.74
C SER A 415 -12.62 0.20 1.37
N MET A 416 -11.93 0.19 2.52
CA MET A 416 -11.55 -1.04 3.24
C MET A 416 -12.51 -1.48 4.35
N GLY A 417 -13.67 -0.82 4.48
CA GLY A 417 -14.64 -1.18 5.51
C GLY A 417 -15.80 -0.21 5.67
N PRO A 418 -16.72 -0.49 6.60
CA PRO A 418 -17.90 0.35 6.83
C PRO A 418 -17.61 1.62 7.64
N ASN A 419 -16.45 1.70 8.30
CA ASN A 419 -16.10 2.80 9.18
C ASN A 419 -15.12 3.74 8.48
N PHE A 420 -15.39 5.03 8.53
CA PHE A 420 -14.44 6.04 8.07
C PHE A 420 -13.31 6.26 9.06
N GLY A 421 -12.12 6.39 8.50
CA GLY A 421 -10.92 6.88 9.17
C GLY A 421 -10.17 7.80 8.23
N ALA A 422 -9.44 8.76 8.79
CA ALA A 422 -8.55 9.64 8.08
C ALA A 422 -7.35 10.00 8.96
N SER A 423 -6.21 10.24 8.32
CA SER A 423 -5.03 10.82 8.95
C SER A 423 -4.67 12.09 8.17
N ALA A 424 -4.42 13.18 8.88
CA ALA A 424 -4.15 14.47 8.23
C ALA A 424 -3.34 15.41 9.14
N SER A 425 -2.72 16.41 8.52
CA SER A 425 -2.15 17.57 9.23
C SER A 425 -3.23 18.26 10.07
N PRO A 426 -2.92 18.77 11.29
CA PRO A 426 -3.91 19.38 12.17
C PRO A 426 -4.74 20.52 11.53
N SER A 427 -4.15 21.23 10.57
CA SER A 427 -4.80 22.30 9.81
C SER A 427 -6.01 21.83 8.98
N LEU A 428 -6.05 20.57 8.56
CA LEU A 428 -7.13 19.99 7.76
C LEU A 428 -8.24 19.37 8.61
N ARG A 429 -8.12 19.37 9.94
CA ARG A 429 -9.07 18.69 10.82
C ARG A 429 -10.50 19.19 10.64
N ARG A 430 -10.71 20.51 10.70
CA ARG A 430 -12.06 21.10 10.55
C ARG A 430 -12.66 20.82 9.19
N LEU A 431 -11.84 20.96 8.14
CA LEU A 431 -12.21 20.62 6.77
C LEU A 431 -12.77 19.18 6.67
N ILE A 432 -12.08 18.22 7.25
CA ILE A 432 -12.51 16.81 7.24
C ILE A 432 -13.78 16.61 8.08
N GLU A 433 -13.86 17.24 9.27
CA GLU A 433 -15.05 17.15 10.13
C GLU A 433 -16.30 17.74 9.46
N ASP A 434 -16.16 18.86 8.76
CA ASP A 434 -17.26 19.53 8.07
C ASP A 434 -17.68 18.72 6.84
N ALA A 435 -16.74 18.28 6.00
CA ALA A 435 -17.03 17.43 4.85
C ALA A 435 -17.72 16.12 5.26
N ALA A 436 -17.32 15.50 6.38
CA ALA A 436 -17.94 14.26 6.85
C ALA A 436 -19.39 14.42 7.34
N ARG A 437 -19.83 15.64 7.72
CA ARG A 437 -21.23 15.89 8.13
C ARG A 437 -22.19 15.86 6.95
N ASP A 438 -21.73 16.31 5.79
CA ASP A 438 -22.54 16.46 4.58
C ASP A 438 -22.62 15.16 3.77
N VAL A 439 -21.93 14.11 4.22
CA VAL A 439 -21.87 12.81 3.57
C VAL A 439 -22.67 11.78 4.37
N PRO A 440 -23.79 11.27 3.83
CA PRO A 440 -24.53 10.19 4.46
C PRO A 440 -23.66 8.94 4.71
N GLN A 441 -23.82 8.34 5.88
CA GLN A 441 -23.16 7.09 6.24
C GLN A 441 -23.60 5.96 5.30
N ALA A 442 -22.64 5.20 4.78
CA ALA A 442 -22.94 4.01 4.00
C ALA A 442 -23.73 3.01 4.87
N ARG A 443 -24.83 2.45 4.34
CA ARG A 443 -25.75 1.51 5.04
C ARG A 443 -26.55 2.10 6.20
N ALA A 444 -26.87 3.41 6.16
CA ALA A 444 -27.85 4.00 7.06
C ALA A 444 -29.22 3.27 6.90
N GLY A 445 -29.50 2.35 7.83
CA GLY A 445 -30.66 1.45 7.80
C GLY A 445 -30.39 0.03 8.30
N GLU A 446 -29.14 -0.46 8.19
CA GLU A 446 -28.77 -1.83 8.59
C GLU A 446 -27.99 -1.91 9.92
N VAL A 447 -27.61 -0.77 10.50
CA VAL A 447 -26.85 -0.74 11.76
C VAL A 447 -27.67 -0.01 12.82
N GLY A 448 -28.40 -0.79 13.63
CA GLY A 448 -28.87 -0.31 14.92
C GLY A 448 -27.68 0.20 15.74
N LEU A 449 -27.82 1.37 16.36
CA LEU A 449 -26.84 2.01 17.23
C LEU A 449 -26.30 1.02 18.29
N ARG A 450 -25.21 0.33 17.97
CA ARG A 450 -24.34 -0.31 18.95
C ARG A 450 -22.89 -0.09 18.52
N GLY A 451 -22.16 0.67 19.34
CA GLY A 451 -20.71 0.51 19.39
C GLY A 451 -19.84 1.72 19.06
N LEU A 452 -20.31 2.97 19.15
CA LEU A 452 -19.38 4.08 19.41
C LEU A 452 -19.15 4.21 20.91
N GLY A 453 -18.38 3.26 21.44
CA GLY A 453 -17.87 3.25 22.80
C GLY A 453 -16.60 2.43 22.84
N ARG A 454 -15.44 3.07 22.63
CA ARG A 454 -14.19 2.54 23.19
C ARG A 454 -14.20 2.83 24.70
N PRO A 455 -13.79 1.88 25.55
CA PRO A 455 -13.68 2.13 26.97
C PRO A 455 -12.55 3.16 27.20
N GLY A 456 -12.89 4.30 27.82
CA GLY A 456 -11.88 5.21 28.37
C GLY A 456 -11.84 6.66 27.89
N GLY A 457 -12.84 7.18 27.17
CA GLY A 457 -12.86 8.60 26.80
C GLY A 457 -14.27 9.17 26.70
N THR A 458 -14.86 9.56 27.83
CA THR A 458 -16.13 10.31 27.84
C THR A 458 -15.87 11.75 27.42
N TRP A 459 -16.09 12.08 26.16
CA TRP A 459 -16.25 13.47 25.74
C TRP A 459 -17.70 13.89 26.04
N ARG A 460 -17.91 14.60 27.16
CA ARG A 460 -19.18 15.28 27.44
C ARG A 460 -19.30 16.52 26.55
N ARG A 461 -20.48 16.70 25.95
CA ARG A 461 -20.90 17.97 25.36
C ARG A 461 -20.84 19.08 26.41
N PRO A 462 -20.27 20.25 26.13
CA PRO A 462 -20.64 21.46 26.82
C PRO A 462 -22.00 21.91 26.26
N ASP A 463 -23.06 21.71 27.02
CA ASP A 463 -24.37 22.26 26.68
C ASP A 463 -24.33 23.80 26.87
N ALA A 464 -24.71 24.53 25.82
CA ALA A 464 -25.19 25.91 25.88
C ALA A 464 -26.72 25.83 25.72
N ALA A 465 -27.59 26.51 26.46
CA ALA A 465 -27.46 27.58 27.45
C ALA A 465 -28.77 27.67 28.29
N ALA A 466 -28.69 28.38 29.42
CA ALA A 466 -29.73 29.15 30.13
C ALA A 466 -31.07 28.49 30.54
N ASP A 467 -31.34 28.41 31.85
CA ASP A 467 -32.34 29.26 32.54
C ASP A 467 -32.52 28.87 34.03
N ARG A 468 -32.48 29.92 34.87
CA ARG A 468 -32.69 30.03 36.34
C ARG A 468 -31.49 29.86 37.27
#